data_AF-A0AAE0GFP7-F1
#
_entry.id   AF-A0AAE0GFP7-F1
#
_cell.length_a   1.000
_cell.length_b   1.000
_cell.length_c   1.000
_cell.angle_alpha   90.00
_cell.angle_beta   90.00
_cell.angle_gamma   90.00
#
_symmetry.space_group_name_H-M   'P 1'
#
loop_
_entity.id
_entity.type
_entity.pdbx_description
1 polymer ?
#
loop_
_entity_poly.entity_id
_entity_poly.type
_entity_poly.pdbx_seq_one_letter_code
_entity_poly.pdbx_strand_id
1 'polypeptide(L)' 'ALEYKDKHVHDVMTSLDMIYMVELMIYISLLFEIHKSGFTRIPVYEGDRQNVVGILFAKDLILIDPDDDP' A
#
# COMPACT_ATOMS: atom_id res chain seq x y z
N ALA A 1 -4.84 -22.47 18.75
CA ALA A 1 -3.77 -21.91 19.60
C ALA A 1 -2.43 -22.59 19.35
N LEU A 2 -2.35 -23.94 19.30
CA LEU A 2 -1.10 -24.64 19.00
C LEU A 2 -0.58 -24.49 17.55
N GLU A 3 -1.46 -24.24 16.57
CA GLU A 3 -1.08 -24.17 15.14
C GLU A 3 -0.17 -22.99 14.76
N TYR A 4 -0.11 -21.92 15.57
CA TYR A 4 0.74 -20.77 15.25
C TYR A 4 2.24 -21.06 15.41
N LYS A 5 2.60 -22.09 16.18
CA LYS A 5 4.01 -22.42 16.43
C LYS A 5 4.70 -22.98 15.17
N ASP A 6 3.94 -23.71 14.36
CA ASP A 6 4.44 -24.40 13.17
C ASP A 6 4.08 -23.66 11.87
N LYS A 7 3.32 -22.56 11.95
CA LYS A 7 2.92 -21.75 10.80
C LYS A 7 3.99 -20.72 10.46
N HIS A 8 4.50 -20.75 9.24
CA HIS A 8 5.49 -19.81 8.75
C HIS A 8 4.83 -18.62 8.03
N VAL A 9 5.57 -17.51 7.88
CA VAL A 9 5.08 -16.32 7.18
C VAL A 9 4.69 -16.64 5.74
N HIS A 10 5.48 -17.48 5.06
CA HIS A 10 5.19 -17.86 3.68
C HIS A 10 3.87 -18.64 3.51
N ASP A 11 3.34 -19.23 4.58
CA ASP A 11 2.06 -19.96 4.54
C ASP A 11 0.83 -19.04 4.53
N VAL A 12 1.02 -17.74 4.83
CA VAL A 12 -0.08 -16.78 4.97
C VAL A 12 0.16 -15.45 4.26
N MET A 13 1.39 -15.18 3.81
CA MET A 13 1.70 -13.94 3.13
C MET A 13 1.01 -13.85 1.77
N THR A 14 0.67 -12.64 1.37
CA THR A 14 0.28 -12.34 0.00
C THR A 14 1.53 -12.25 -0.86
N SER A 15 1.59 -13.01 -1.97
CA SER A 15 2.70 -12.96 -2.91
C SER A 15 2.82 -11.58 -3.58
N LEU A 16 4.06 -11.15 -3.86
CA LEU A 16 4.38 -9.79 -4.35
C LEU A 16 3.64 -9.40 -5.65
N ASP A 17 3.37 -10.37 -6.52
CA ASP A 17 2.61 -10.25 -7.76
C ASP A 17 1.13 -9.90 -7.52
N MET A 18 0.60 -10.25 -6.35
CA MET A 18 -0.79 -10.01 -5.95
C MET A 18 -0.95 -8.76 -5.08
N ILE A 19 0.14 -8.04 -4.77
CA ILE A 19 0.08 -6.85 -3.90
C ILE A 19 -0.25 -5.61 -4.74
N TYR A 20 -1.23 -4.83 -4.25
CA TYR A 20 -1.45 -3.46 -4.69
C TYR A 20 -0.38 -2.56 -4.08
N MET A 21 0.49 -1.99 -4.91
CA MET A 21 1.64 -1.17 -4.54
C MET A 21 1.69 0.07 -5.42
N VAL A 22 2.30 1.15 -4.92
CA VAL A 22 2.45 2.41 -5.66
C VAL A 22 3.91 2.79 -5.82
N GLU A 23 4.24 3.39 -6.95
CA GLU A 23 5.58 3.92 -7.18
C GLU A 23 5.74 5.25 -6.43
N LEU A 24 6.96 5.55 -5.97
CA LEU A 24 7.30 6.77 -5.22
C LEU A 24 6.89 8.07 -5.95
N MET A 25 6.86 8.05 -7.28
CA MET A 25 6.39 9.16 -8.11
C MET A 25 4.86 9.26 -8.08
N ILE A 26 4.30 9.65 -6.93
CA ILE A 26 2.86 9.75 -6.69
C ILE A 26 2.29 11.05 -7.29
N TYR A 27 1.21 10.93 -8.06
CA TYR A 27 0.44 12.05 -8.61
C TYR A 27 -0.90 12.19 -7.86
N ILE A 28 -1.53 13.37 -7.91
CA ILE A 28 -2.83 13.63 -7.24
C ILE A 28 -3.92 12.63 -7.69
N SER A 29 -3.98 12.30 -8.98
CA SER A 29 -4.92 11.30 -9.50
C SER A 29 -4.76 9.91 -8.86
N LEU A 30 -3.53 9.53 -8.50
CA LEU A 30 -3.24 8.27 -7.83
C LEU A 30 -3.74 8.28 -6.38
N LEU A 31 -3.76 9.43 -5.70
CA LEU A 31 -4.28 9.55 -4.33
C LEU A 31 -5.78 9.21 -4.26
N PHE A 32 -6.55 9.61 -5.28
CA PHE A 32 -7.97 9.29 -5.37
C PHE A 32 -8.22 7.79 -5.60
N GLU A 33 -7.41 7.17 -6.46
CA GLU A 33 -7.44 5.71 -6.66
C GLU A 33 -7.08 4.95 -5.37
N ILE A 34 -6.07 5.44 -4.63
CA ILE A 34 -5.70 4.90 -3.34
C ILE A 34 -6.86 4.98 -2.34
N HIS A 35 -7.53 6.14 -2.25
CA HIS A 35 -8.68 6.32 -1.36
C HIS A 35 -9.82 5.33 -1.68
N LYS A 36 -10.05 5.06 -2.97
CA LYS A 36 -11.07 4.09 -3.43
C LYS A 36 -10.65 2.62 -3.27
N SER A 37 -9.35 2.33 -3.21
CA SER A 37 -8.83 0.95 -3.17
C SER A 37 -9.28 0.16 -1.93
N GLY A 38 -9.63 0.83 -0.83
CA GLY A 38 -10.01 0.21 0.43
C GLY A 38 -8.84 -0.33 1.26
N PHE A 39 -7.59 -0.16 0.80
CA PHE A 39 -6.40 -0.55 1.56
C PHE A 39 -5.98 0.51 2.58
N THR A 40 -5.59 0.09 3.77
CA THR A 40 -5.15 1.00 4.84
C THR A 40 -3.64 1.22 4.86
N ARG A 41 -2.87 0.27 4.33
CA ARG A 41 -1.39 0.29 4.25
C ARG A 41 -0.98 -0.17 2.86
N ILE A 42 -0.29 0.70 2.13
CA ILE A 42 0.07 0.46 0.74
C ILE A 42 1.59 0.58 0.63
N PRO A 43 2.30 -0.48 0.23
CA PRO A 43 3.74 -0.40 0.01
C PRO A 43 4.08 0.61 -1.09
N VAL A 44 5.12 1.40 -0.85
CA VAL A 44 5.69 2.35 -1.82
C VAL A 44 7.03 1.80 -2.31
N TYR A 45 7.21 1.68 -3.61
CA TYR A 45 8.44 1.20 -4.24
C TYR A 45 9.10 2.26 -5.13
N GLU A 46 10.38 2.10 -5.43
CA GLU A 46 11.12 2.99 -6.33
C GLU A 46 11.83 2.18 -7.42
N GLY A 47 11.45 2.38 -8.68
CA GLY A 47 12.01 1.69 -9.84
C GLY A 47 11.59 0.22 -9.95
N ASP A 48 12.15 -0.64 -9.10
CA ASP A 48 11.79 -2.06 -9.02
C ASP A 48 10.74 -2.27 -7.91
N ARG A 49 9.70 -3.07 -8.18
CA ARG A 49 8.69 -3.45 -7.17
C ARG A 49 9.28 -4.20 -5.97
N GLN A 50 10.44 -4.82 -6.12
CA GLN A 50 11.18 -5.42 -5.01
C GLN A 50 11.86 -4.38 -4.11
N ASN A 51 12.08 -3.16 -4.62
CA ASN A 51 12.68 -2.06 -3.88
C ASN A 51 11.61 -1.26 -3.12
N VAL A 52 11.06 -1.85 -2.05
CA VAL A 52 10.09 -1.19 -1.18
C VAL A 52 10.81 -0.19 -0.27
N VAL A 53 10.58 1.10 -0.51
CA VAL A 53 11.20 2.21 0.23
C VAL A 53 10.36 2.68 1.42
N GLY A 54 9.08 2.30 1.48
CA GLY A 54 8.21 2.68 2.59
C GLY A 54 6.79 2.13 2.51
N ILE A 55 5.93 2.63 3.40
CA ILE A 55 4.50 2.31 3.48
C ILE A 55 3.71 3.61 3.57
N LEU A 56 2.73 3.76 2.69
CA LEU A 56 1.74 4.83 2.73
C LEU A 56 0.54 4.40 3.56
N PHE A 57 0.13 5.23 4.51
CA PHE A 57 -1.11 5.03 5.28
C PHE A 57 -2.23 5.85 4.65
N ALA A 58 -3.31 5.17 4.25
CA ALA A 58 -4.44 5.84 3.60
C ALA A 58 -5.10 6.92 4.48
N LYS A 59 -5.04 6.77 5.82
CA LYS A 59 -5.57 7.78 6.75
C LYS A 59 -4.87 9.14 6.64
N ASP A 60 -3.61 9.16 6.21
CA ASP A 60 -2.84 10.39 6.06
C ASP A 60 -3.30 11.17 4.81
N LEU A 61 -4.05 10.51 3.91
CA LEU A 61 -4.67 11.10 2.73
C LEU A 61 -6.06 11.67 2.98
N ILE A 62 -6.71 11.34 4.10
CA ILE A 62 -8.06 11.85 4.44
C ILE A 62 -8.06 13.37 4.66
N LEU A 63 -6.88 13.93 4.95
CA LEU A 63 -6.69 15.39 5.10
C LEU A 63 -6.56 16.12 3.75
N ILE A 64 -6.48 15.39 2.64
CA ILE A 64 -6.37 15.95 1.30
C ILE A 64 -7.79 15.96 0.73
N ASP A 65 -8.45 17.11 0.75
CA ASP A 65 -9.74 17.27 0.07
C ASP A 65 -9.48 17.21 -1.45
N PRO A 66 -10.04 16.23 -2.19
CA PRO A 66 -9.85 16.13 -3.63
C PRO A 66 -10.49 17.30 -4.39
N ASP A 67 -11.36 18.08 -3.75
CA ASP A 67 -11.98 19.29 -4.32
C ASP A 67 -11.25 20.59 -3.92
N ASP A 68 -10.24 20.54 -3.04
CA ASP A 68 -9.35 21.67 -2.77
C ASP A 68 -8.29 21.77 -3.88
N ASP A 69 -8.65 22.43 -4.98
CA ASP A 69 -7.66 23.04 -5.90
C ASP A 69 -6.96 24.23 -5.19
N PRO A 70 -5.67 24.51 -5.46
CA PRO A 70 -4.98 25.68 -4.89
C PRO A 70 -5.56 27.03 -5.36
#